data_AF-C4RE44-F1
#
_entry.id   AF-C4RE44-F1
#
_cell.length_a   1.000
_cell.length_b   1.000
_cell.length_c   1.000
_cell.angle_alpha   90.00
_cell.angle_beta   90.00
_cell.angle_gamma   90.00
#
_symmetry.space_group_name_H-M   'P 1'
#
loop_
_entity.id
_entity.type
_entity.pdbx_description
1 polymer ?
#
loop_
_entity_poly.entity_id
_entity_poly.type
_entity_poly.pdbx_seq_one_letter_code
_entity_poly.pdbx_strand_id
1 'polypeptide(L)'
;MTGPLPDPFADQPDWAPLPPRPIEIVPATGRVELRGRRVLVGLPGLGWRGDLRADDRVVQNSRTYVPVIPEQEWYRAESEQVEVFAPLVPVERVWVETLGNRPSARVVGISSVNLVSLDAPVHRAPTPVFEADAVTGRRVVHVADSGEQRELRAVTETYSGTDGDICVRVTPELEWYRWAWRGQPPTTLEVPVHLLWIE
;
A
#
# COMPACT_ATOMS: atom_id res chain seq x y z
N MET A 1 -32.47 23.04 23.05
CA MET A 1 -31.48 21.97 22.83
C MET A 1 -30.70 22.31 21.57
N THR A 2 -29.61 23.04 21.70
CA THR A 2 -28.72 23.42 20.60
C THR A 2 -27.56 22.42 20.58
N GLY A 3 -27.47 21.62 19.51
CA GLY A 3 -26.33 20.73 19.29
C GLY A 3 -25.02 21.51 19.12
N PRO A 4 -23.85 20.85 19.24
CA PRO A 4 -22.57 21.52 19.09
C PRO A 4 -22.44 22.10 17.68
N LEU A 5 -21.98 23.34 17.62
CA LEU A 5 -21.70 24.08 16.39
C LEU A 5 -20.61 23.33 15.60
N PRO A 6 -20.77 23.08 14.29
CA PRO A 6 -19.69 22.50 13.48
C PRO A 6 -18.47 23.42 13.53
N ASP A 7 -17.29 22.83 13.79
CA ASP A 7 -16.03 23.56 13.88
C ASP A 7 -15.67 24.13 12.49
N PRO A 8 -15.60 25.47 12.32
CA PRO A 8 -15.29 26.12 11.05
C PRO A 8 -13.84 25.90 10.60
N PHE A 9 -13.00 25.24 11.41
CA PHE A 9 -11.62 24.86 11.08
C PHE A 9 -11.45 23.34 10.87
N ALA A 10 -12.54 22.57 10.86
CA ALA A 10 -12.50 21.13 10.60
C ALA A 10 -12.21 20.77 9.13
N ASP A 11 -12.26 21.75 8.22
CA ASP A 11 -11.78 21.60 6.86
C ASP A 11 -10.25 21.65 6.86
N GLN A 12 -9.60 20.68 6.18
CA GLN A 12 -8.16 20.79 5.94
C GLN A 12 -7.94 22.09 5.18
N PRO A 13 -6.89 22.86 5.52
CA PRO A 13 -6.62 24.09 4.81
C PRO A 13 -6.35 23.79 3.33
N ASP A 14 -6.82 24.66 2.43
CA ASP A 14 -6.77 24.54 0.95
C ASP A 14 -5.38 24.24 0.36
N TRP A 15 -4.32 24.33 1.15
CA TRP A 15 -2.94 24.01 0.76
C TRP A 15 -2.61 22.50 0.87
N ALA A 16 -3.42 21.70 1.56
CA ALA A 16 -3.14 20.27 1.73
C ALA A 16 -3.39 19.52 0.40
N PRO A 17 -2.45 18.67 -0.06
CA PRO A 17 -2.63 17.94 -1.31
C PRO A 17 -3.82 16.98 -1.23
N LEU A 18 -4.52 16.83 -2.36
CA LEU A 18 -5.60 15.85 -2.49
C LEU A 18 -5.11 14.43 -2.18
N PRO A 19 -5.97 13.56 -1.62
CA PRO A 19 -5.61 12.17 -1.38
C PRO A 19 -5.14 11.50 -2.68
N PRO A 20 -4.14 10.61 -2.60
CA PRO A 20 -3.69 9.87 -3.76
C PRO A 20 -4.79 8.90 -4.22
N ARG A 21 -4.64 8.36 -5.43
CA ARG A 21 -5.51 7.27 -5.90
C ARG A 21 -5.52 6.10 -4.90
N PRO A 22 -6.68 5.51 -4.56
CA PRO A 22 -6.73 4.38 -3.66
C PRO A 22 -6.18 3.12 -4.32
N ILE A 23 -5.77 2.14 -3.50
CA ILE A 23 -5.53 0.78 -3.96
C ILE A 23 -6.87 0.05 -4.11
N GLU A 24 -7.16 -0.42 -5.31
CA GLU A 24 -8.30 -1.29 -5.59
C GLU A 24 -7.85 -2.74 -5.68
N ILE A 25 -8.56 -3.62 -4.97
CA ILE A 25 -8.27 -5.05 -4.95
C ILE A 25 -9.28 -5.77 -5.86
N VAL A 26 -8.79 -6.39 -6.92
CA VAL A 26 -9.63 -7.03 -7.94
C VAL A 26 -9.31 -8.53 -8.08
N PRO A 27 -10.28 -9.41 -8.42
CA PRO A 27 -10.00 -10.82 -8.63
C PRO A 27 -9.02 -11.06 -9.78
N ALA A 28 -8.06 -11.96 -9.57
CA ALA A 28 -7.11 -12.36 -10.62
C ALA A 28 -7.76 -13.21 -11.74
N THR A 29 -9.01 -13.63 -11.60
CA THR A 29 -9.76 -14.36 -12.64
C THR A 29 -10.10 -13.47 -13.84
N GLY A 30 -10.18 -12.15 -13.65
CA GLY A 30 -10.43 -11.17 -14.71
C GLY A 30 -9.27 -10.99 -15.68
N ARG A 31 -9.35 -10.03 -16.61
CA ARG A 31 -8.22 -9.65 -17.49
C ARG A 31 -7.36 -8.58 -16.81
N VAL A 32 -6.45 -9.02 -15.94
CA VAL A 32 -5.53 -8.17 -15.19
C VAL A 32 -4.13 -8.74 -15.38
N GLU A 33 -3.17 -7.87 -15.72
CA GLU A 33 -1.75 -8.20 -15.78
C GLU A 33 -1.27 -8.66 -14.40
N LEU A 34 -0.44 -9.71 -14.33
CA LEU A 34 -0.02 -10.28 -13.04
C LEU A 34 1.47 -10.15 -12.78
N ARG A 35 2.30 -10.21 -13.81
CA ARG A 35 3.75 -10.23 -13.65
C ARG A 35 4.25 -9.05 -12.83
N GLY A 36 4.88 -9.35 -11.70
CA GLY A 36 5.42 -8.37 -10.76
C GLY A 36 4.37 -7.56 -10.00
N ARG A 37 3.07 -7.82 -10.18
CA ARG A 37 2.00 -7.11 -9.45
C ARG A 37 1.91 -7.61 -8.03
N ARG A 38 1.57 -6.70 -7.13
CA ARG A 38 1.25 -7.03 -5.74
C ARG A 38 -0.09 -7.75 -5.68
N VAL A 39 -0.13 -8.81 -4.89
CA VAL A 39 -1.32 -9.66 -4.75
C VAL A 39 -1.62 -9.96 -3.31
N LEU A 40 -2.87 -10.30 -3.07
CA LEU A 40 -3.34 -10.94 -1.85
C LEU A 40 -3.77 -12.35 -2.18
N VAL A 41 -3.48 -13.28 -1.29
CA VAL A 41 -3.99 -14.66 -1.37
C VAL A 41 -4.82 -14.97 -0.15
N GLY A 42 -5.92 -15.69 -0.34
CA GLY A 42 -6.77 -16.05 0.79
C GLY A 42 -7.99 -16.86 0.42
N LEU A 43 -8.81 -17.10 1.42
CA LEU A 43 -10.07 -17.81 1.29
C LEU A 43 -11.17 -16.99 1.97
N PRO A 44 -12.31 -16.79 1.30
CA PRO A 44 -13.48 -16.19 1.90
C PRO A 44 -13.83 -16.82 3.26
N GLY A 45 -14.14 -15.99 4.25
CA GLY A 45 -14.46 -16.43 5.61
C GLY A 45 -13.26 -16.81 6.50
N LEU A 46 -12.04 -16.93 5.95
CA LEU A 46 -10.84 -17.26 6.73
C LEU A 46 -9.90 -16.05 6.91
N GLY A 47 -9.60 -15.37 5.81
CA GLY A 47 -8.69 -14.22 5.82
C GLY A 47 -7.79 -14.15 4.60
N TRP A 48 -6.94 -13.12 4.60
CA TRP A 48 -6.13 -12.70 3.47
C TRP A 48 -4.69 -12.44 3.90
N ARG A 49 -3.74 -12.85 3.06
CA ARG A 49 -2.31 -12.60 3.23
C ARG A 49 -1.82 -11.69 2.11
N GLY A 50 -1.22 -10.56 2.47
CA GLY A 50 -0.57 -9.61 1.58
C GLY A 50 0.96 -9.70 1.63
N ASP A 51 1.64 -8.65 1.18
CA ASP A 51 3.10 -8.58 0.98
C ASP A 51 3.61 -9.70 0.05
N LEU A 52 2.85 -9.96 -1.02
CA LEU A 52 3.13 -10.97 -2.02
C LEU A 52 3.16 -10.34 -3.41
N ARG A 53 3.92 -10.96 -4.32
CA ARG A 53 3.93 -10.63 -5.74
C ARG A 53 3.67 -11.87 -6.59
N ALA A 54 3.01 -11.65 -7.72
CA ALA A 54 2.65 -12.70 -8.65
C ALA A 54 3.52 -12.69 -9.91
N ASP A 55 3.55 -13.84 -10.57
CA ASP A 55 3.98 -13.98 -11.96
C ASP A 55 2.77 -14.30 -12.86
N ASP A 56 3.00 -14.46 -14.16
CA ASP A 56 1.96 -14.79 -15.13
C ASP A 56 1.27 -16.14 -14.85
N ARG A 57 0.02 -16.22 -15.28
CA ARG A 57 -0.84 -17.40 -15.06
C ARG A 57 -0.28 -18.61 -15.77
N VAL A 58 -0.39 -19.76 -15.11
CA VAL A 58 -0.04 -21.05 -15.69
C VAL A 58 -1.24 -21.99 -15.65
N VAL A 59 -1.43 -22.77 -16.70
CA VAL A 59 -2.50 -23.77 -16.77
C VAL A 59 -1.90 -25.16 -16.56
N GLN A 60 -2.40 -25.87 -15.54
CA GLN A 60 -1.99 -27.24 -15.23
C GLN A 60 -3.21 -28.11 -14.92
N ASN A 61 -3.28 -29.31 -15.49
CA ASN A 61 -4.37 -30.26 -15.24
C ASN A 61 -5.78 -29.64 -15.39
N SER A 62 -5.98 -28.82 -16.43
CA SER A 62 -7.23 -28.09 -16.69
C SER A 62 -7.64 -27.08 -15.60
N ARG A 63 -6.70 -26.62 -14.78
CA ARG A 63 -6.90 -25.56 -13.78
C ARG A 63 -5.89 -24.43 -13.99
N THR A 64 -6.30 -23.22 -13.68
CA THR A 64 -5.44 -22.02 -13.78
C THR A 64 -4.86 -21.71 -12.41
N TYR A 65 -3.55 -21.54 -12.38
CA TYR A 65 -2.79 -21.18 -11.19
C TYR A 65 -2.00 -19.89 -11.43
N VAL A 66 -1.65 -19.24 -10.33
CA VAL A 66 -0.77 -18.07 -10.30
C VAL A 66 0.42 -18.41 -9.42
N PRO A 67 1.65 -18.32 -9.93
CA PRO A 67 2.85 -18.39 -9.09
C PRO A 67 2.90 -17.15 -8.19
N VAL A 68 3.04 -17.35 -6.88
CA VAL A 68 3.05 -16.25 -5.90
C VAL A 68 4.22 -16.41 -4.94
N ILE A 69 4.99 -15.34 -4.72
CA ILE A 69 6.12 -15.31 -3.78
C ILE A 69 6.02 -14.11 -2.82
N PRO A 70 6.69 -14.15 -1.66
CA PRO A 70 6.87 -12.97 -0.82
C PRO A 70 7.46 -11.81 -1.61
N GLU A 71 6.98 -10.60 -1.36
CA GLU A 71 7.42 -9.39 -2.05
C GLU A 71 8.94 -9.16 -1.90
N GLN A 72 9.49 -9.43 -0.73
CA GLN A 72 10.94 -9.39 -0.49
C GLN A 72 11.72 -10.32 -1.43
N GLU A 73 11.25 -11.56 -1.61
CA GLU A 73 11.91 -12.54 -2.48
C GLU A 73 11.78 -12.14 -3.95
N TRP A 74 10.67 -11.50 -4.34
CA TRP A 74 10.53 -10.94 -5.69
C TRP A 74 11.55 -9.83 -5.95
N TYR A 75 11.70 -8.87 -5.02
CA TYR A 75 12.70 -7.81 -5.17
C TYR A 75 14.13 -8.36 -5.18
N ARG A 76 14.41 -9.39 -4.38
CA ARG A 76 15.70 -10.08 -4.40
C ARG A 76 15.93 -10.79 -5.74
N ALA A 77 14.95 -11.52 -6.25
CA ALA A 77 15.02 -12.20 -7.54
C ALA A 77 15.30 -11.23 -8.69
N GLU A 78 14.54 -10.14 -8.77
CA GLU A 78 14.71 -9.12 -9.81
C GLU A 78 16.04 -8.37 -9.69
N SER A 79 16.48 -8.04 -8.47
CA SER A 79 17.70 -7.24 -8.29
C SER A 79 18.99 -8.05 -8.42
N GLU A 80 19.01 -9.28 -7.92
CA GLU A 80 20.18 -10.17 -7.93
C GLU A 80 20.15 -11.15 -9.11
N GLN A 81 19.10 -11.12 -9.94
CA GLN A 81 18.88 -12.03 -11.08
C GLN A 81 18.96 -13.51 -10.66
N VAL A 82 18.30 -13.84 -9.54
CA VAL A 82 18.24 -15.20 -8.99
C VAL A 82 16.87 -15.83 -9.22
N GLU A 83 16.85 -17.13 -9.47
CA GLU A 83 15.61 -17.89 -9.57
C GLU A 83 15.04 -18.20 -8.19
N VAL A 84 13.72 -18.00 -8.04
CA VAL A 84 12.99 -18.31 -6.81
C VAL A 84 11.82 -19.22 -7.14
N PHE A 85 11.68 -20.28 -6.35
CA PHE A 85 10.55 -21.20 -6.49
C PHE A 85 9.27 -20.58 -5.94
N ALA A 86 8.27 -20.45 -6.82
CA ALA A 86 6.96 -19.91 -6.48
C ALA A 86 5.93 -21.03 -6.28
N PRO A 87 5.25 -21.12 -5.14
CA PRO A 87 4.07 -21.97 -5.00
C PRO A 87 2.97 -21.55 -5.98
N LEU A 88 2.27 -22.54 -6.53
CA LEU A 88 1.14 -22.33 -7.43
C LEU A 88 -0.17 -22.21 -6.64
N VAL A 89 -0.77 -21.02 -6.67
CA VAL A 89 -2.03 -20.73 -5.99
C VAL A 89 -3.17 -20.77 -7.01
N PRO A 90 -4.30 -21.47 -6.75
CA PRO A 90 -5.47 -21.42 -7.63
C PRO A 90 -5.91 -19.97 -7.88
N VAL A 91 -6.16 -19.60 -9.14
CA VAL A 91 -6.41 -18.20 -9.52
C VAL A 91 -7.61 -17.58 -8.80
N GLU A 92 -8.59 -18.40 -8.40
CA GLU A 92 -9.79 -17.97 -7.67
C GLU A 92 -9.49 -17.49 -6.25
N ARG A 93 -8.29 -17.78 -5.74
CA ARG A 93 -7.81 -17.39 -4.41
C ARG A 93 -6.87 -16.19 -4.45
N VAL A 94 -6.61 -15.64 -5.64
CA VAL A 94 -5.66 -14.56 -5.85
C VAL A 94 -6.40 -13.28 -6.21
N TRP A 95 -6.02 -12.21 -5.54
CA TRP A 95 -6.53 -10.85 -5.75
C TRP A 95 -5.37 -9.93 -6.03
N VAL A 96 -5.55 -8.97 -6.93
CA VAL A 96 -4.49 -8.10 -7.43
C VAL A 96 -4.72 -6.68 -6.93
N GLU A 97 -3.67 -6.06 -6.40
CA GLU A 97 -3.68 -4.63 -6.11
C GLU A 97 -3.54 -3.84 -7.41
N THR A 98 -4.47 -2.92 -7.63
CA THR A 98 -4.55 -2.02 -8.79
C THR A 98 -4.75 -0.59 -8.32
N LEU A 99 -4.50 0.39 -9.18
CA LEU A 99 -4.78 1.79 -8.85
C LEU A 99 -6.20 2.11 -9.24
N GLY A 100 -6.99 2.54 -8.26
CA GLY A 100 -8.34 3.03 -8.48
C GLY A 100 -8.38 4.45 -9.03
N ASN A 101 -9.59 4.95 -9.20
CA ASN A 101 -9.82 6.35 -9.54
C ASN A 101 -9.75 7.22 -8.29
N ARG A 102 -9.23 8.45 -8.45
CA ARG A 102 -9.18 9.41 -7.35
C ARG A 102 -10.62 9.72 -6.89
N PRO A 103 -10.95 9.57 -5.59
CA PRO A 103 -12.29 9.86 -5.12
C PRO A 103 -12.61 11.34 -5.33
N SER A 104 -13.82 11.64 -5.78
CA SER A 104 -14.28 13.00 -6.03
C SER A 104 -14.71 13.76 -4.77
N ALA A 105 -14.83 13.08 -3.62
CA ALA A 105 -15.24 13.69 -2.35
C ALA A 105 -14.63 12.97 -1.14
N ARG A 106 -14.36 13.73 -0.07
CA ARG A 106 -13.90 13.24 1.24
C ARG A 106 -14.99 12.39 1.90
N VAL A 107 -14.66 11.16 2.27
CA VAL A 107 -15.51 10.36 3.16
C VAL A 107 -15.18 10.80 4.59
N VAL A 108 -16.07 11.60 5.19
CA VAL A 108 -15.98 12.02 6.59
C VAL A 108 -16.13 10.79 7.48
N GLY A 109 -15.15 10.59 8.37
CA GLY A 109 -15.10 9.44 9.26
C GLY A 109 -16.25 9.40 10.26
N ILE A 110 -16.78 8.20 10.48
CA ILE A 110 -17.47 7.87 11.72
C ILE A 110 -16.71 6.68 12.32
N SER A 111 -16.01 6.95 13.42
CA SER A 111 -15.44 5.90 14.28
C SER A 111 -16.58 5.05 14.80
N SER A 112 -16.72 3.90 14.17
CA SER A 112 -17.63 2.82 14.49
C SER A 112 -16.88 1.53 14.20
N VAL A 113 -17.32 0.42 14.80
CA VAL A 113 -16.75 -0.90 14.49
C VAL A 113 -16.89 -1.11 12.98
N ASN A 114 -15.78 -0.97 12.23
CA ASN A 114 -15.73 -1.20 10.80
C ASN A 114 -15.81 -2.70 10.55
N LEU A 115 -17.05 -3.22 10.57
CA LEU A 115 -17.34 -4.56 10.13
C LEU A 115 -17.05 -4.65 8.64
N VAL A 116 -16.30 -5.66 8.26
CA VAL A 116 -15.90 -5.90 6.88
C VAL A 116 -16.55 -7.17 6.36
N SER A 117 -16.84 -7.22 5.06
CA SER A 117 -17.19 -8.49 4.43
C SER A 117 -15.97 -9.42 4.48
N LEU A 118 -16.23 -10.71 4.71
CA LEU A 118 -15.22 -11.76 4.61
C LEU A 118 -15.20 -12.42 3.23
N ASP A 119 -16.05 -11.99 2.30
CA ASP A 119 -16.15 -12.57 0.95
C ASP A 119 -15.00 -12.12 0.03
N ALA A 120 -14.43 -10.94 0.30
CA ALA A 120 -13.36 -10.34 -0.46
C ALA A 120 -12.37 -9.61 0.47
N PRO A 121 -11.13 -9.34 0.02
CA PRO A 121 -10.22 -8.48 0.76
C PRO A 121 -10.78 -7.07 0.99
N VAL A 122 -10.37 -6.46 2.10
CA VAL A 122 -10.81 -5.12 2.47
C VAL A 122 -10.09 -4.07 1.62
N HIS A 123 -10.87 -3.19 1.00
CA HIS A 123 -10.35 -1.98 0.37
C HIS A 123 -10.06 -0.94 1.43
N ARG A 124 -8.81 -0.46 1.51
CA ARG A 124 -8.41 0.58 2.44
C ARG A 124 -8.30 1.91 1.71
N ALA A 125 -8.91 2.94 2.27
CA ALA A 125 -8.72 4.30 1.79
C ALA A 125 -7.32 4.78 2.20
N PRO A 126 -6.64 5.56 1.34
CA PRO A 126 -5.38 6.19 1.73
C PRO A 126 -5.55 7.01 3.01
N THR A 127 -4.65 6.80 3.96
CA THR A 127 -4.70 7.48 5.26
C THR A 127 -3.57 8.50 5.34
N PRO A 128 -3.82 9.79 5.66
CA PRO A 128 -2.75 10.74 5.85
C PRO A 128 -1.79 10.27 6.96
N VAL A 129 -0.48 10.45 6.77
CA VAL A 129 0.52 9.97 7.74
C VAL A 129 0.35 10.61 9.12
N PHE A 130 -0.08 11.87 9.20
CA PHE A 130 -0.28 12.56 10.47
C PHE A 130 -1.49 12.04 11.28
N GLU A 131 -2.38 11.25 10.68
CA GLU A 131 -3.51 10.59 11.36
C GLU A 131 -3.17 9.16 11.82
N ALA A 132 -2.00 8.64 11.45
CA ALA A 132 -1.60 7.27 11.76
C ALA A 132 -0.77 7.19 13.04
N ASP A 133 -1.08 6.21 13.89
CA ASP A 133 -0.36 5.99 15.15
C ASP A 133 1.08 5.49 14.95
N ALA A 134 1.33 4.76 13.86
CA ALA A 134 2.63 4.20 13.51
C ALA A 134 2.80 4.10 11.99
N VAL A 135 3.99 4.43 11.51
CA VAL A 135 4.29 4.50 10.08
C VAL A 135 5.50 3.70 9.63
N THR A 136 6.46 3.38 10.50
CA THR A 136 7.69 2.67 10.08
C THR A 136 7.36 1.35 9.38
N GLY A 137 8.03 1.10 8.25
CA GLY A 137 7.88 -0.08 7.42
C GLY A 137 6.63 -0.11 6.54
N ARG A 138 5.67 0.81 6.74
CA ARG A 138 4.46 0.89 5.91
C ARG A 138 4.78 1.48 4.54
N ARG A 139 4.01 1.04 3.54
CA ARG A 139 4.04 1.63 2.19
C ARG A 139 3.43 3.02 2.24
N VAL A 140 4.11 3.98 1.64
CA VAL A 140 3.68 5.38 1.61
C VAL A 140 3.68 5.92 0.19
N VAL A 141 2.83 6.90 -0.03
CA VAL A 141 2.73 7.70 -1.24
C VAL A 141 3.12 9.12 -0.88
N HIS A 142 4.09 9.67 -1.60
CA HIS A 142 4.42 11.07 -1.54
C HIS A 142 3.61 11.81 -2.61
N VAL A 143 2.75 12.73 -2.18
CA VAL A 143 1.92 13.55 -3.07
C VAL A 143 2.50 14.96 -3.09
N ALA A 144 3.08 15.32 -4.23
CA ALA A 144 3.61 16.65 -4.49
C ALA A 144 2.91 17.28 -5.70
N ASP A 145 3.17 18.56 -5.97
CA ASP A 145 2.58 19.30 -7.11
C ASP A 145 2.84 18.60 -8.47
N SER A 146 3.94 17.85 -8.58
CA SER A 146 4.33 17.10 -9.77
C SER A 146 3.63 15.75 -9.94
N GLY A 147 2.90 15.26 -8.92
CA GLY A 147 2.13 14.02 -8.98
C GLY A 147 2.28 13.12 -7.75
N GLU A 148 1.86 11.87 -7.91
CA GLU A 148 1.94 10.82 -6.88
C GLU A 148 3.19 9.96 -7.10
N GLN A 149 4.14 10.01 -6.16
CA GLN A 149 5.28 9.11 -6.12
C GLN A 149 4.97 7.93 -5.17
N ARG A 150 5.02 6.71 -5.71
CA ARG A 150 4.71 5.45 -5.01
C ARG A 150 5.95 4.57 -4.89
N GLU A 151 5.75 3.36 -4.35
CA GLU A 151 6.82 2.39 -4.10
C GLU A 151 7.87 2.94 -3.13
N LEU A 152 7.38 3.66 -2.12
CA LEU A 152 8.16 4.17 -1.01
C LEU A 152 7.76 3.44 0.26
N ARG A 153 8.71 3.27 1.18
CA ARG A 153 8.45 2.82 2.55
C ARG A 153 8.97 3.83 3.54
N ALA A 154 8.22 4.03 4.62
CA ALA A 154 8.66 4.85 5.75
C ALA A 154 9.75 4.09 6.53
N VAL A 155 10.86 4.77 6.80
CA VAL A 155 12.04 4.23 7.50
C VAL A 155 12.03 4.60 8.98
N THR A 156 11.36 5.70 9.34
CA THR A 156 11.26 6.20 10.70
C THR A 156 9.80 6.44 11.07
N GLU A 157 9.53 6.55 12.37
CA GLU A 157 8.34 7.23 12.85
C GLU A 157 8.42 8.74 12.58
N THR A 158 7.33 9.46 12.86
CA THR A 158 7.28 10.92 12.75
C THR A 158 8.25 11.58 13.73
N TYR A 159 9.04 12.55 13.27
CA TYR A 159 9.95 13.33 14.10
C TYR A 159 9.98 14.80 13.66
N SER A 160 10.50 15.68 14.51
CA SER A 160 10.72 17.09 14.17
C SER A 160 11.97 17.24 13.31
N GLY A 161 11.79 17.70 12.07
CA GLY A 161 12.85 17.99 11.11
C GLY A 161 13.66 19.24 11.46
N THR A 162 14.65 19.55 10.63
CA THR A 162 15.59 20.67 10.89
C THR A 162 14.94 22.05 10.82
N ASP A 163 13.87 22.18 10.03
CA ASP A 163 13.16 23.45 9.82
C ASP A 163 11.92 23.60 10.73
N GLY A 164 11.75 22.69 11.69
CA GLY A 164 10.62 22.67 12.62
C GLY A 164 9.37 21.95 12.10
N ASP A 165 9.38 21.50 10.86
CA ASP A 165 8.33 20.66 10.28
C ASP A 165 8.30 19.26 10.91
N ILE A 166 7.12 18.63 10.94
CA ILE A 166 6.99 17.22 11.29
C ILE A 166 7.26 16.40 10.02
N CYS A 167 8.26 15.53 10.08
CA CYS A 167 8.77 14.79 8.93
C CYS A 167 8.80 13.28 9.20
N VAL A 168 8.91 12.53 8.11
CA VAL A 168 9.23 11.09 8.10
C VAL A 168 10.33 10.86 7.08
N ARG A 169 11.28 9.96 7.37
CA ARG A 169 12.22 9.48 6.35
C ARG A 169 11.57 8.40 5.53
N VAL A 170 11.65 8.53 4.21
CA VAL A 170 11.17 7.53 3.26
C VAL A 170 12.32 7.01 2.40
N THR A 171 12.16 5.81 1.86
CA THR A 171 13.12 5.21 0.92
C THR A 171 12.37 4.44 -0.16
N PRO A 172 12.95 4.29 -1.38
CA PRO A 172 12.40 3.37 -2.37
C PRO A 172 12.25 1.96 -1.81
N GLU A 173 11.17 1.28 -2.17
CA GLU A 173 10.83 -0.03 -1.61
C GLU A 173 11.88 -1.10 -1.88
N LEU A 174 12.52 -1.06 -3.05
CA LEU A 174 13.66 -1.94 -3.35
C LEU A 174 14.80 -1.73 -2.34
N GLU A 175 15.13 -0.49 -1.98
CA GLU A 175 16.20 -0.20 -1.01
C GLU A 175 15.82 -0.64 0.40
N TRP A 176 14.54 -0.48 0.78
CA TRP A 176 14.01 -1.01 2.04
C TRP A 176 14.25 -2.52 2.17
N TYR A 177 13.90 -3.29 1.15
CA TYR A 177 14.09 -4.73 1.17
C TYR A 177 15.55 -5.13 1.03
N ARG A 178 16.32 -4.42 0.19
CA ARG A 178 17.76 -4.65 0.02
C ARG A 178 18.50 -4.50 1.34
N TRP A 179 18.11 -3.55 2.17
CA TRP A 179 18.70 -3.39 3.51
C TRP A 179 18.65 -4.69 4.32
N ALA A 180 17.54 -5.43 4.26
CA ALA A 180 17.36 -6.66 5.03
C ALA A 180 18.34 -7.78 4.64
N TRP A 181 18.72 -7.92 3.36
CA TRP A 181 19.63 -9.00 2.92
C TRP A 181 21.06 -8.54 2.61
N ARG A 182 21.30 -7.25 2.33
CA ARG A 182 22.66 -6.69 2.17
C ARG A 182 23.24 -6.15 3.48
N GLY A 183 22.40 -5.85 4.46
CA GLY A 183 22.81 -5.28 5.75
C GLY A 183 23.27 -3.82 5.68
N GLN A 184 23.16 -3.15 4.53
CA GLN A 184 23.55 -1.76 4.33
C GLN A 184 22.32 -0.85 4.45
N PRO A 185 22.41 0.25 5.22
CA PRO A 185 21.28 1.17 5.38
C PRO A 185 20.91 1.80 4.04
N PRO A 186 19.61 2.01 3.77
CA PRO A 186 19.17 2.57 2.50
C PRO A 186 19.39 4.09 2.47
N THR A 187 19.47 4.64 1.26
CA THR A 187 19.37 6.09 1.07
C THR A 187 17.96 6.55 1.45
N THR A 188 17.87 7.65 2.21
CA THR A 188 16.59 8.18 2.68
C THR A 188 16.37 9.62 2.22
N LEU A 189 15.10 9.96 2.02
CA LEU A 189 14.62 11.32 1.80
C LEU A 189 13.74 11.73 2.98
N GLU A 190 13.97 12.92 3.52
CA GLU A 190 13.10 13.52 4.54
C GLU A 190 11.92 14.21 3.85
N VAL A 191 10.69 13.87 4.26
CA VAL A 191 9.47 14.41 3.65
C VAL A 191 8.50 14.88 4.75
N PRO A 192 7.92 16.09 4.63
CA PRO A 192 6.89 16.56 5.56
C PRO A 192 5.66 15.64 5.58
N VAL A 193 5.12 15.38 6.78
CA VAL A 193 4.00 14.44 6.97
C VAL A 193 2.71 14.83 6.24
N HIS A 194 2.52 16.12 5.96
CA HIS A 194 1.34 16.62 5.25
C HIS A 194 1.36 16.28 3.75
N LEU A 195 2.50 15.84 3.20
CA LEU A 195 2.65 15.37 1.82
C LEU A 195 2.62 13.83 1.72
N LEU A 196 2.54 13.12 2.85
CA LEU A 196 2.62 11.67 2.91
C LEU A 196 1.28 11.03 3.25
N TRP A 197 0.98 9.96 2.52
CA TRP A 197 -0.20 9.13 2.70
C TRP A 197 0.22 7.68 2.79
N ILE A 198 -0.47 6.90 3.61
CA ILE A 198 -0.29 5.46 3.69
C ILE A 198 -1.24 4.79 2.70
N GLU A 199 -0.72 3.80 1.97
CA GLU A 199 -1.51 2.97 1.04
C GLU A 199 -2.51 2.03 1.74
#